data_AF-Q9NJT8-F1
#
_entry.id   AF-Q9NJT8-F1
#
_cell.length_a   1.000
_cell.length_b   1.000
_cell.length_c   1.000
_cell.angle_alpha   90.00
_cell.angle_beta   90.00
_cell.angle_gamma   90.00
#
_symmetry.space_group_name_H-M   'P 1'
#
loop_
_entity.id
_entity.type
_entity.pdbx_description
1 polymer ?
#
loop_
_entity_poly.entity_id
_entity_poly.type
_entity_poly.pdbx_seq_one_letter_code
_entity_poly.pdbx_strand_id
1 'polypeptide(L)'
;MMRRLFPATKLLGSTTGVRLASTKSSDAERLERLVEEVNGIKSKLKVLEESKAANGLVGLYASRKMKRLDIKRILGIFNDRAYHAPIFCHKALPIILAHFITGLDRLPSGLNAMPSILAVRATLLLSFQKLINCKIPATDDQVQHFRRVLEDIDEEHAERDLLQTMAFGI
;
A
#
# COMPACT_ATOMS: atom_id res chain seq x y z
N MET A 1 -81.06 45.02 -34.08
CA MET A 1 -80.99 44.60 -32.66
C MET A 1 -79.78 43.69 -32.49
N MET A 2 -79.05 43.83 -31.36
CA MET A 2 -77.82 43.10 -30.93
C MET A 2 -76.51 43.52 -31.64
N ARG A 3 -75.64 44.41 -31.10
CA ARG A 3 -74.75 44.41 -29.90
C ARG A 3 -73.70 43.28 -29.84
N ARG A 4 -72.42 43.68 -29.87
CA ARG A 4 -71.24 43.20 -29.09
C ARG A 4 -70.00 44.00 -29.58
N LEU A 5 -69.54 45.07 -28.94
CA LEU A 5 -68.63 45.20 -27.77
C LEU A 5 -67.36 44.33 -27.86
N PHE A 6 -66.17 44.96 -28.02
CA PHE A 6 -65.01 44.87 -27.10
C PHE A 6 -63.96 45.99 -27.37
N PRO A 7 -63.18 46.43 -26.36
CA PRO A 7 -62.47 47.71 -26.33
C PRO A 7 -60.92 47.64 -26.30
N ALA A 8 -60.33 48.83 -26.45
CA ALA A 8 -59.12 49.39 -25.83
C ALA A 8 -57.74 48.68 -25.98
N THR A 9 -56.88 49.38 -26.71
CA THR A 9 -55.44 49.20 -26.91
C THR A 9 -54.59 49.34 -25.64
N LYS A 10 -53.55 48.51 -25.60
CA LYS A 10 -52.53 48.31 -24.56
C LYS A 10 -51.69 49.56 -24.26
N LEU A 11 -51.36 49.74 -22.98
CA LEU A 11 -50.30 50.62 -22.46
C LEU A 11 -49.41 49.82 -21.51
N LEU A 12 -48.20 50.37 -21.32
CA LEU A 12 -47.14 50.05 -20.35
C LEU A 12 -46.09 49.01 -20.76
N GLY A 13 -44.95 49.56 -21.16
CA GLY A 13 -43.68 48.89 -21.20
C GLY A 13 -42.93 48.91 -19.86
N SER A 14 -41.83 48.17 -19.88
CA SER A 14 -40.60 48.31 -19.08
C SER A 14 -40.71 48.10 -17.57
N THR A 15 -40.66 46.84 -17.15
CA THR A 15 -40.06 46.44 -15.86
C THR A 15 -38.68 45.85 -16.12
N THR A 16 -37.63 46.59 -15.76
CA THR A 16 -36.26 46.09 -15.62
C THR A 16 -36.21 45.10 -14.46
N GLY A 17 -36.33 43.81 -14.75
CA GLY A 17 -35.98 42.74 -13.83
C GLY A 17 -34.48 42.55 -13.82
N VAL A 18 -33.80 43.04 -12.79
CA VAL A 18 -32.45 42.60 -12.43
C VAL A 18 -32.56 41.12 -12.05
N ARG A 19 -32.24 40.23 -12.99
CA ARG A 19 -32.04 38.80 -12.70
C ARG A 19 -30.80 38.67 -11.82
N LEU A 20 -30.99 38.42 -10.52
CA LEU A 20 -29.96 37.79 -9.70
C LEU A 20 -29.70 36.40 -10.29
N ALA A 21 -28.62 36.29 -11.06
CA ALA A 21 -28.18 35.03 -11.63
C ALA A 21 -27.71 34.10 -10.51
N SER A 22 -28.20 32.86 -10.61
CA SER A 22 -27.78 31.66 -9.90
C SER A 22 -26.25 31.52 -9.80
N THR A 23 -25.65 31.94 -8.67
CA THR A 23 -24.23 31.65 -8.35
C THR A 23 -24.09 30.54 -7.31
N LYS A 24 -25.12 30.31 -6.48
CA LYS A 24 -25.06 29.33 -5.37
C LYS A 24 -24.88 27.87 -5.81
N SER A 25 -25.38 27.48 -6.99
CA SER A 25 -25.26 26.10 -7.50
C SER A 25 -23.83 25.77 -7.95
N SER A 26 -23.19 26.72 -8.65
CA SER A 26 -21.83 26.56 -9.18
C SER A 26 -20.79 26.47 -8.07
N ASP A 27 -20.96 27.26 -7.01
CA ASP A 27 -20.04 27.27 -5.88
C ASP A 27 -20.17 26.02 -5.00
N ALA A 28 -21.37 25.46 -4.86
CA ALA A 28 -21.61 24.19 -4.17
C ALA A 28 -20.99 23.01 -4.93
N GLU A 29 -21.18 22.92 -6.26
CA GLU A 29 -20.58 21.88 -7.10
C GLU A 29 -19.04 21.98 -7.19
N ARG A 30 -18.50 23.19 -7.09
CA ARG A 30 -17.05 23.41 -6.96
C ARG A 30 -16.54 22.96 -5.60
N LEU A 31 -17.28 23.26 -4.53
CA LEU A 31 -16.92 22.83 -3.18
C LEU A 31 -16.93 21.31 -3.05
N GLU A 32 -17.94 20.63 -3.61
CA GLU A 32 -17.99 19.16 -3.64
C GLU A 32 -16.81 18.55 -4.38
N ARG A 33 -16.47 19.05 -5.58
CA ARG A 33 -15.27 18.61 -6.32
C ARG A 33 -13.97 18.83 -5.55
N LEU A 34 -13.83 19.98 -4.89
CA LEU A 34 -12.65 20.26 -4.06
C LEU A 34 -12.58 19.33 -2.84
N VAL A 35 -13.72 18.99 -2.23
CA VAL A 35 -13.78 18.02 -1.12
C VAL A 35 -13.37 16.61 -1.60
N GLU A 36 -13.83 16.18 -2.77
CA GLU A 36 -13.42 14.91 -3.38
C GLU A 36 -11.92 14.88 -3.69
N GLU A 37 -11.37 15.95 -4.27
CA GLU A 37 -9.95 16.08 -4.55
C GLU A 37 -9.10 16.06 -3.28
N VAL A 38 -9.49 16.81 -2.25
CA VAL A 38 -8.79 16.82 -0.95
C VAL A 38 -8.85 15.45 -0.28
N ASN A 39 -9.99 14.76 -0.35
CA ASN A 39 -10.12 13.40 0.16
C ASN A 39 -9.23 12.42 -0.60
N GLY A 40 -9.13 12.56 -1.93
CA GLY A 40 -8.23 11.77 -2.78
C GLY A 40 -6.75 12.06 -2.52
N ILE A 41 -6.39 13.32 -2.23
CA ILE A 41 -5.02 13.68 -1.83
C ILE A 41 -4.69 13.10 -0.45
N LYS A 42 -5.64 13.18 0.50
CA LYS A 42 -5.46 12.65 1.86
C LYS A 42 -5.22 11.13 1.85
N SER A 43 -5.94 10.38 1.02
CA SER A 43 -5.74 8.94 0.90
C SER A 43 -4.37 8.60 0.29
N LYS A 44 -3.96 9.31 -0.77
CA LYS A 44 -2.62 9.17 -1.36
C LYS A 44 -1.50 9.49 -0.36
N LEU A 45 -1.68 10.55 0.43
CA LEU A 45 -0.71 10.94 1.46
C LEU A 45 -0.55 9.83 2.50
N LYS A 46 -1.66 9.24 2.96
CA LYS A 46 -1.63 8.13 3.93
C LYS A 46 -0.83 6.94 3.40
N VAL A 47 -1.06 6.54 2.14
CA VAL A 47 -0.30 5.45 1.50
C VAL A 47 1.19 5.77 1.39
N LEU A 48 1.54 7.02 1.08
CA LEU A 48 2.94 7.46 1.01
C LEU A 48 3.62 7.45 2.38
N GLU A 49 2.92 7.88 3.43
CA GLU A 49 3.43 7.85 4.81
C GLU A 49 3.65 6.40 5.27
N GLU A 50 2.70 5.51 5.02
CA GLU A 50 2.82 4.08 5.32
C GLU A 50 3.98 3.43 4.56
N SER A 51 4.13 3.75 3.27
CA SER A 51 5.25 3.29 2.45
C SER A 51 6.59 3.83 2.96
N LYS A 52 6.67 5.10 3.33
CA LYS A 52 7.89 5.70 3.91
C LYS A 52 8.24 5.05 5.25
N ALA A 53 7.25 4.80 6.10
CA ALA A 53 7.45 4.11 7.38
C ALA A 53 7.96 2.68 7.16
N ALA A 54 7.37 1.93 6.22
CA ALA A 54 7.78 0.57 5.89
C ALA A 54 9.23 0.52 5.36
N ASN A 55 9.60 1.43 4.46
CA ASN A 55 10.97 1.54 3.95
C ASN A 55 11.96 1.95 5.06
N GLY A 56 11.54 2.81 5.99
CA GLY A 56 12.33 3.15 7.18
C GLY A 56 12.60 1.94 8.07
N LEU A 57 11.58 1.10 8.29
CA LEU A 57 11.73 -0.17 9.03
C LEU A 57 12.66 -1.14 8.29
N VAL A 58 12.53 -1.26 6.98
CA VAL A 58 13.48 -2.06 6.17
C VAL A 58 14.92 -1.60 6.40
N GLY A 59 15.18 -0.29 6.37
CA GLY A 59 16.52 0.25 6.66
C GLY A 59 17.04 -0.14 8.05
N LEU A 60 16.18 -0.06 9.08
CA LEU A 60 16.53 -0.46 10.45
C LEU A 60 16.83 -1.96 10.56
N TYR A 61 16.04 -2.82 9.93
CA TYR A 61 16.25 -4.27 9.95
C TYR A 61 17.47 -4.68 9.13
N ALA A 62 17.72 -4.03 8.00
CA ALA A 62 18.91 -4.26 7.17
C ALA A 62 20.21 -3.80 7.87
N SER A 63 20.14 -2.82 8.78
CA SER A 63 21.30 -2.43 9.59
C SER A 63 21.79 -3.56 10.53
N ARG A 64 20.91 -4.51 10.86
CA ARG A 64 21.23 -5.63 11.76
C ARG A 64 22.08 -6.66 11.03
N LYS A 65 23.09 -7.18 11.73
CA LYS A 65 23.99 -8.20 11.17
C LYS A 65 23.23 -9.50 10.92
N MET A 66 23.26 -9.98 9.68
CA MET A 66 22.67 -11.27 9.32
C MET A 66 23.45 -12.39 10.01
N LYS A 67 22.74 -13.26 10.76
CA LYS A 67 23.36 -14.43 11.38
C LYS A 67 23.70 -15.45 10.30
N ARG A 68 24.98 -15.82 10.17
CA ARG A 68 25.37 -16.96 9.35
C ARG A 68 24.83 -18.26 9.95
N LEU A 69 24.00 -18.94 9.18
CA LEU A 69 23.44 -20.25 9.48
C LEU A 69 24.16 -21.28 8.64
N ASP A 70 25.10 -22.01 9.25
CA ASP A 70 25.70 -23.19 8.63
C ASP A 70 24.86 -24.42 8.96
N ILE A 71 24.90 -25.44 8.10
CA ILE A 71 24.17 -26.71 8.31
C ILE A 71 24.46 -27.30 9.70
N LYS A 72 25.72 -27.25 10.16
CA LYS A 72 26.10 -27.72 11.51
C LYS A 72 25.40 -26.95 12.63
N ARG A 73 25.26 -25.62 12.47
CA ARG A 73 24.55 -24.77 13.44
C ARG A 73 23.05 -25.02 13.41
N ILE A 74 22.49 -25.18 12.21
CA ILE A 74 21.08 -25.50 12.01
C ILE A 74 20.74 -26.82 12.72
N LEU A 75 21.52 -27.87 12.48
CA LEU A 75 21.34 -29.17 13.14
C LEU A 75 21.49 -29.06 14.66
N GLY A 76 22.49 -28.31 15.14
CA GLY A 76 22.67 -28.08 16.58
C GLY A 76 21.49 -27.32 17.22
N ILE A 77 20.94 -26.35 16.50
CA ILE A 77 19.77 -25.56 16.90
C ILE A 77 18.51 -26.44 16.97
N PHE A 78 18.25 -27.24 15.94
CA PHE A 78 17.04 -28.06 15.87
C PHE A 78 17.10 -29.32 16.74
N ASN A 79 18.29 -29.76 17.13
CA ASN A 79 18.47 -30.87 18.06
C ASN A 79 18.31 -30.44 19.53
N ASP A 80 18.36 -29.13 19.83
CA ASP A 80 18.16 -28.61 21.17
C ASP A 80 16.66 -28.47 21.48
N ARG A 81 16.18 -29.21 22.48
CA ARG A 81 14.77 -29.17 22.93
C ARG A 81 14.36 -27.83 23.53
N ALA A 82 15.32 -27.00 23.97
CA ALA A 82 15.05 -25.67 24.47
C ALA A 82 14.85 -24.64 23.34
N TYR A 83 15.10 -25.02 22.08
CA TYR A 83 15.08 -24.10 20.97
C TYR A 83 13.69 -23.97 20.34
N HIS A 84 13.12 -22.77 20.43
CA HIS A 84 11.83 -22.46 19.82
C HIS A 84 11.98 -21.92 18.39
N ALA A 85 11.98 -22.82 17.41
CA ALA A 85 12.16 -22.49 15.99
C ALA A 85 11.21 -21.40 15.47
N PRO A 86 9.90 -21.37 15.81
CA PRO A 86 9.01 -20.29 15.38
C PRO A 86 9.47 -18.90 15.84
N ILE A 87 9.99 -18.78 17.07
CA ILE A 87 10.48 -17.50 17.60
C ILE A 87 11.76 -17.08 16.88
N PHE A 88 12.64 -18.04 16.57
CA PHE A 88 13.82 -17.76 15.78
C PHE A 88 13.47 -17.23 14.39
N CYS A 89 12.59 -17.93 13.67
CA CYS A 89 12.16 -17.54 12.33
C CYS A 89 11.49 -16.17 12.35
N HIS A 90 10.61 -15.91 13.31
CA HIS A 90 9.96 -14.60 13.50
C HIS A 90 10.97 -13.46 13.64
N LYS A 91 12.08 -13.68 14.35
CA LYS A 91 13.14 -12.67 14.53
C LYS A 91 14.10 -12.57 13.34
N ALA A 92 14.40 -13.69 12.69
CA ALA A 92 15.44 -13.77 11.66
C ALA A 92 14.92 -13.42 10.26
N LEU A 93 13.73 -13.87 9.89
CA LEU A 93 13.18 -13.71 8.54
C LEU A 93 13.00 -12.24 8.14
N PRO A 94 12.46 -11.33 8.98
CA PRO A 94 12.37 -9.91 8.64
C PRO A 94 13.73 -9.27 8.37
N ILE A 95 14.78 -9.69 9.09
CA ILE A 95 16.14 -9.21 8.86
C ILE A 95 16.62 -9.66 7.47
N ILE A 96 16.44 -10.95 7.16
CA ILE A 96 16.85 -11.52 5.87
C ILE A 96 16.14 -10.80 4.71
N LEU A 97 14.82 -10.64 4.78
CA LEU A 97 14.06 -9.92 3.75
C LEU A 97 14.51 -8.47 3.61
N ALA A 98 14.79 -7.77 4.72
CA ALA A 98 15.28 -6.40 4.66
C ALA A 98 16.64 -6.28 3.94
N HIS A 99 17.54 -7.25 4.14
CA HIS A 99 18.79 -7.34 3.38
C HIS A 99 18.55 -7.56 1.88
N PHE A 100 17.59 -8.42 1.51
CA PHE A 100 17.25 -8.62 0.10
C PHE A 100 16.66 -7.38 -0.54
N ILE A 101 15.69 -6.72 0.11
CA ILE A 101 15.07 -5.48 -0.39
C ILE A 101 16.13 -4.39 -0.59
N THR A 102 17.01 -4.18 0.40
CA THR A 102 18.10 -3.21 0.27
C THR A 102 19.15 -3.62 -0.76
N GLY A 103 19.32 -4.92 -1.01
CA GLY A 103 20.11 -5.45 -2.11
C GLY A 103 19.54 -5.08 -3.47
N LEU A 104 18.22 -5.24 -3.66
CA LEU A 104 17.52 -4.83 -4.88
C LEU A 104 17.62 -3.32 -5.12
N ASP A 105 17.50 -2.52 -4.06
CA ASP A 105 17.62 -1.05 -4.14
C ASP A 105 19.01 -0.60 -4.60
N ARG A 106 20.05 -1.42 -4.35
CA ARG A 106 21.45 -1.14 -4.68
C ARG A 106 21.90 -1.74 -6.01
N LEU A 107 21.01 -2.36 -6.78
CA LEU A 107 21.37 -2.91 -8.08
C LEU A 107 21.88 -1.79 -9.02
N PRO A 108 22.98 -2.03 -9.75
CA PRO A 108 23.63 -1.02 -10.57
C PRO A 108 22.84 -0.69 -11.84
N SER A 109 23.28 0.36 -12.55
CA SER A 109 22.88 0.64 -13.94
C SER A 109 21.36 0.83 -14.17
N GLY A 110 20.62 1.24 -13.14
CA GLY A 110 19.16 1.44 -13.24
C GLY A 110 18.35 0.14 -13.25
N LEU A 111 18.98 -1.02 -13.01
CA LEU A 111 18.28 -2.30 -12.86
C LEU A 111 17.26 -2.25 -11.72
N ASN A 112 17.57 -1.51 -10.65
CA ASN A 112 16.66 -1.27 -9.54
C ASN A 112 15.35 -0.56 -9.94
N ALA A 113 15.33 0.14 -11.08
CA ALA A 113 14.15 0.83 -11.61
C ALA A 113 13.38 -0.01 -12.65
N MET A 114 13.85 -1.21 -13.00
CA MET A 114 13.14 -2.07 -13.94
C MET A 114 11.80 -2.53 -13.36
N PRO A 115 10.71 -2.56 -14.15
CA PRO A 115 9.39 -2.96 -13.67
C PRO A 115 9.38 -4.35 -13.01
N SER A 116 10.14 -5.30 -13.54
CA SER A 116 10.29 -6.64 -12.97
C SER A 116 10.96 -6.64 -11.59
N ILE A 117 12.04 -5.86 -11.43
CA ILE A 117 12.74 -5.71 -10.15
C ILE A 117 11.87 -4.97 -9.12
N LEU A 118 11.16 -3.92 -9.54
CA LEU A 118 10.19 -3.22 -8.68
C LEU A 118 9.05 -4.14 -8.25
N ALA A 119 8.58 -5.01 -9.15
CA ALA A 119 7.55 -5.99 -8.87
C ALA A 119 8.01 -7.00 -7.80
N VAL A 120 9.23 -7.52 -7.91
CA VAL A 120 9.84 -8.43 -6.91
C VAL A 120 10.04 -7.71 -5.59
N ARG A 121 10.58 -6.49 -5.62
CA ARG A 121 10.79 -5.65 -4.42
C ARG A 121 9.47 -5.40 -3.68
N ALA A 122 8.40 -5.10 -4.40
CA ALA A 122 7.07 -4.87 -3.82
C ALA A 122 6.54 -6.15 -3.13
N THR A 123 6.71 -7.32 -3.77
CA THR A 123 6.33 -8.61 -3.17
C THR A 123 7.13 -8.87 -1.88
N LEU A 124 8.45 -8.70 -1.89
CA LEU A 124 9.28 -8.88 -0.70
C LEU A 124 8.94 -7.90 0.42
N LEU A 125 8.59 -6.65 0.08
CA LEU A 125 8.16 -5.64 1.04
C LEU A 125 6.83 -6.02 1.70
N LEU A 126 5.88 -6.55 0.94
CA LEU A 126 4.62 -7.05 1.46
C LEU A 126 4.86 -8.20 2.45
N SER A 127 5.71 -9.17 2.09
CA SER A 127 6.07 -10.27 2.98
C SER A 127 6.78 -9.78 4.24
N PHE A 128 7.67 -8.79 4.12
CA PHE A 128 8.31 -8.15 5.28
C PHE A 128 7.26 -7.53 6.21
N GLN A 129 6.28 -6.79 5.67
CA GLN A 129 5.20 -6.18 6.45
C GLN A 129 4.35 -7.23 7.17
N LYS A 130 4.00 -8.33 6.50
CA LYS A 130 3.27 -9.45 7.12
C LYS A 130 4.01 -10.01 8.33
N LEU A 131 5.33 -10.21 8.21
CA LEU A 131 6.13 -10.78 9.30
C LEU A 131 6.29 -9.83 10.50
N ILE A 132 6.54 -8.53 10.27
CA ILE A 132 6.71 -7.57 11.38
C ILE A 132 5.40 -7.31 12.13
N ASN A 133 4.26 -7.43 11.44
CA ASN A 133 2.94 -7.26 12.02
C ASN A 133 2.43 -8.53 12.70
N CYS A 134 3.03 -9.68 12.41
CA CYS A 134 2.72 -10.94 13.08
C CYS A 134 3.21 -10.89 14.54
N LYS A 135 2.38 -11.37 15.47
CA LYS A 135 2.76 -11.48 16.88
C LYS A 135 3.86 -12.53 17.05
N ILE A 136 4.73 -12.32 18.04
CA ILE A 136 5.76 -13.29 18.39
C ILE A 136 5.07 -14.62 18.76
N PRO A 137 5.42 -15.75 18.13
CA PRO A 137 4.74 -17.02 18.35
C PRO A 137 5.19 -17.67 19.66
N ALA A 138 4.54 -17.29 20.76
CA ALA A 138 4.81 -17.80 22.10
C ALA A 138 3.80 -18.86 22.58
N THR A 139 2.60 -18.86 22.01
CA THR A 139 1.55 -19.88 22.26
C THR A 139 1.29 -20.71 21.01
N ASP A 140 0.70 -21.90 21.16
CA ASP A 140 0.39 -22.79 20.04
C ASP A 140 -0.51 -22.13 18.99
N ASP A 141 -1.53 -21.38 19.40
CA ASP A 141 -2.39 -20.62 18.47
C ASP A 141 -1.60 -19.57 17.66
N GLN A 142 -0.64 -18.89 18.31
CA GLN A 142 0.21 -17.92 17.64
C GLN A 142 1.22 -18.60 16.71
N VAL A 143 1.71 -19.79 17.07
CA VAL A 143 2.55 -20.62 16.20
C VAL A 143 1.76 -21.03 14.95
N GLN A 144 0.51 -21.46 15.09
CA GLN A 144 -0.34 -21.82 13.95
C GLN A 144 -0.64 -20.61 13.08
N HIS A 145 -0.94 -19.46 13.67
CA HIS A 145 -1.12 -18.24 12.91
C HIS A 145 0.16 -17.84 12.16
N PHE A 146 1.32 -17.92 12.80
CA PHE A 146 2.60 -17.64 12.17
C PHE A 146 2.89 -18.60 11.00
N ARG A 147 2.55 -19.88 11.11
CA ARG A 147 2.68 -20.84 10.00
C ARG A 147 1.82 -20.45 8.80
N ARG A 148 0.56 -20.08 9.02
CA ARG A 148 -0.31 -19.58 7.94
C ARG A 148 0.27 -18.35 7.27
N VAL A 149 0.81 -17.41 8.04
CA VAL A 149 1.49 -16.23 7.49
C VAL A 149 2.70 -16.62 6.62
N LEU A 150 3.44 -17.67 7.00
CA LEU A 150 4.56 -18.17 6.19
C LEU A 150 4.07 -18.87 4.92
N GLU A 151 3.00 -19.67 5.00
CA GLU A 151 2.35 -20.30 3.85
C GLU A 151 1.85 -19.25 2.86
N ASP A 152 1.14 -18.22 3.32
CA ASP A 152 0.67 -17.10 2.50
C ASP A 152 1.85 -16.36 1.80
N ILE A 153 2.99 -16.25 2.47
CA ILE A 153 4.19 -15.61 1.90
C ILE A 153 4.80 -16.49 0.81
N ASP A 154 4.89 -17.80 1.05
CA ASP A 154 5.45 -18.76 0.10
C ASP A 154 4.58 -18.86 -1.16
N GLU A 155 3.26 -18.87 -1.00
CA GLU A 155 2.29 -18.80 -2.10
C GLU A 155 2.46 -17.51 -2.92
N GLU A 156 2.55 -16.34 -2.29
CA GLU A 156 2.79 -15.07 -2.99
C GLU A 156 4.12 -15.03 -3.73
N HIS A 157 5.15 -15.69 -3.19
CA HIS A 157 6.47 -15.79 -3.83
C HIS A 157 6.43 -16.75 -5.02
N ALA A 158 5.68 -17.84 -4.92
CA ALA A 158 5.46 -18.80 -5.99
C ALA A 158 4.61 -18.23 -7.12
N GLU A 159 3.49 -17.57 -6.81
CA GLU A 159 2.60 -16.92 -7.79
C GLU A 159 3.32 -15.86 -8.62
N ARG A 160 4.25 -15.13 -7.99
CA ARG A 160 5.06 -14.13 -8.68
C ARG A 160 6.16 -14.73 -9.54
N ASP A 161 6.55 -15.99 -9.28
CA ASP A 161 7.78 -16.59 -9.76
C ASP A 161 8.96 -15.61 -9.61
N LEU A 162 9.36 -15.35 -8.36
CA LEU A 162 10.37 -14.34 -8.05
C LEU A 162 11.66 -14.52 -8.86
N LEU A 163 12.08 -15.77 -9.08
CA LEU A 163 13.29 -16.08 -9.83
C LEU A 163 13.14 -15.75 -11.32
N GLN A 164 12.06 -16.20 -11.96
CA GLN A 164 11.83 -15.90 -13.36
C GLN A 164 11.59 -14.41 -13.58
N THR A 165 10.82 -13.76 -12.71
CA THR A 165 10.58 -12.32 -12.77
C THR A 165 11.88 -11.53 -12.62
N MET A 166 12.76 -11.91 -11.70
CA MET A 166 14.09 -11.30 -11.62
C MET A 166 14.93 -11.55 -12.88
N ALA A 167 14.86 -12.75 -13.46
CA ALA A 167 15.61 -13.10 -14.66
C ALA A 167 15.20 -12.27 -15.89
N PHE A 168 13.92 -11.88 -16.02
CA PHE A 168 13.48 -10.95 -17.07
C PHE A 168 14.08 -9.53 -16.94
N GLY A 169 14.61 -9.19 -15.77
CA GLY A 169 15.27 -7.90 -15.52
C GLY A 169 16.78 -7.89 -15.76
N ILE A 170 17.39 -9.01 -16.17
CA ILE A 170 18.85 -9.15 -16.40
C ILE A 170 19.09 -9.52 -17.86
#